data_AF-A0A7K6BVH9-F1
#
_entry.id   AF-A0A7K6BVH9-F1
#
_cell.length_a   1.000
_cell.length_b   1.000
_cell.length_c   1.000
_cell.angle_alpha   90.00
_cell.angle_beta   90.00
_cell.angle_gamma   90.00
#
_symmetry.space_group_name_H-M   'P 1'
#
loop_
_entity.id
_entity.type
_entity.pdbx_description
1 polymer ?
#
loop_
_entity_poly.entity_id
_entity_poly.type
_entity_poly.pdbx_seq_one_letter_code
_entity_poly.pdbx_strand_id
1 'polypeptide(L)'
;VCVLCRRAEADPDICGEKRERFGLSAHVFCLFFANHLFQQRNKKVGLLGFLPKDIQRKIDWAAQKRCCVCGESGAAITCCEEDCDQSFHLPCAKEGGCITQYIPPYRSFCPEHRPEQAVE
;
A
#
# COMPACT_ATOMS: atom_id res chain seq x y z
N VAL A 1 8.24 -12.74 -3.48
CA VAL A 1 8.22 -11.58 -2.54
C VAL A 1 7.23 -10.55 -3.08
N CYS A 2 6.45 -9.88 -2.22
CA CYS A 2 5.56 -8.81 -2.68
C CYS A 2 6.37 -7.61 -3.19
N VAL A 3 6.10 -7.15 -4.41
CA VAL A 3 6.85 -6.06 -5.05
C VAL A 3 6.62 -4.68 -4.39
N LEU A 4 5.53 -4.52 -3.62
CA LEU A 4 5.14 -3.24 -3.00
C LEU A 4 5.50 -3.13 -1.52
N CYS A 5 5.51 -4.23 -0.76
CA CYS A 5 5.90 -4.21 0.66
C CYS A 5 7.23 -4.93 0.94
N ARG A 6 7.85 -5.52 -0.08
CA ARG A 6 9.14 -6.22 -0.03
C ARG A 6 9.20 -7.41 0.96
N ARG A 7 8.08 -7.82 1.55
CA ARG A 7 8.00 -9.01 2.42
C ARG A 7 7.58 -10.26 1.61
N ALA A 8 8.19 -11.41 1.92
CA ALA A 8 7.82 -12.70 1.33
C ALA A 8 6.48 -13.21 1.87
N GLU A 9 6.31 -13.05 3.18
CA GLU A 9 5.14 -13.37 3.97
C GLU A 9 4.72 -12.11 4.75
N ALA A 10 3.43 -11.90 4.87
CA ALA A 10 2.83 -10.84 5.65
C ALA A 10 1.50 -11.34 6.21
N ASP A 11 1.07 -10.74 7.32
CA ASP A 11 -0.21 -11.02 7.95
C ASP A 11 -1.36 -10.89 6.90
N PRO A 12 -2.08 -11.98 6.59
CA PRO A 12 -3.17 -11.96 5.62
C PRO A 12 -4.32 -11.02 6.01
N ASP A 13 -4.53 -10.76 7.31
CA ASP A 13 -5.57 -9.84 7.77
C ASP A 13 -5.20 -8.38 7.46
N ILE A 14 -3.89 -8.09 7.35
CA ILE A 14 -3.38 -6.75 7.02
C ILE A 14 -3.18 -6.58 5.53
N CYS A 15 -2.49 -7.53 4.89
CA CYS A 15 -2.05 -7.40 3.50
C CYS A 15 -3.01 -8.05 2.50
N GLY A 16 -3.87 -8.96 2.97
CA GLY A 16 -4.70 -9.78 2.11
C GLY A 16 -3.88 -10.87 1.41
N GLU A 17 -4.55 -11.65 0.59
CA GLU A 17 -3.93 -12.74 -0.16
C GLU A 17 -2.83 -12.22 -1.11
N LYS A 18 -1.76 -13.00 -1.26
CA LYS A 18 -0.73 -12.75 -2.27
C LYS A 18 -1.19 -13.28 -3.62
N ARG A 19 -1.18 -12.42 -4.65
CA ARG A 19 -1.48 -12.81 -6.04
C ARG A 19 -0.25 -12.66 -6.90
N GLU A 20 -0.09 -13.58 -7.84
CA GLU A 20 1.02 -13.58 -8.79
C GLU A 20 0.51 -13.69 -10.22
N ARG A 21 1.03 -12.84 -11.09
CA ARG A 21 0.77 -12.88 -12.54
C ARG A 21 1.79 -12.04 -13.29
N PHE A 22 2.13 -12.44 -14.53
CA PHE A 22 3.07 -11.70 -15.38
C PHE A 22 4.44 -11.43 -14.72
N GLY A 23 4.91 -12.36 -13.87
CA GLY A 23 6.16 -12.20 -13.11
C GLY A 23 6.08 -11.19 -11.95
N LEU A 24 4.92 -10.58 -11.70
CA LEU A 24 4.67 -9.69 -10.57
C LEU A 24 3.93 -10.45 -9.47
N SER A 25 4.39 -10.28 -8.24
CA SER A 25 3.76 -10.83 -7.04
C SER A 25 3.43 -9.69 -6.09
N ALA A 26 2.17 -9.53 -5.70
CA ALA A 26 1.75 -8.49 -4.78
C ALA A 26 0.60 -8.95 -3.89
N HIS A 27 0.55 -8.46 -2.65
CA HIS A 27 -0.62 -8.65 -1.80
C HIS A 27 -1.77 -7.76 -2.28
N VAL A 28 -2.99 -8.27 -2.16
CA VAL A 28 -4.23 -7.61 -2.60
C VAL A 28 -4.33 -6.18 -2.04
N PHE A 29 -4.19 -6.00 -0.73
CA PHE A 29 -4.31 -4.67 -0.12
C PHE A 29 -3.09 -3.79 -0.39
N CYS A 30 -1.89 -4.36 -0.57
CA CYS A 30 -0.75 -3.55 -1.01
C CYS A 30 -1.02 -2.86 -2.36
N LEU A 31 -1.73 -3.51 -3.29
CA LEU A 31 -2.14 -2.89 -4.56
C LEU A 31 -3.19 -1.79 -4.34
N PHE A 32 -4.19 -2.05 -3.51
CA PHE A 32 -5.28 -1.09 -3.26
C PHE A 32 -4.85 0.17 -2.52
N PHE A 33 -3.87 0.07 -1.62
CA PHE A 33 -3.35 1.23 -0.87
C PHE A 33 -2.16 1.91 -1.55
N ALA A 34 -1.61 1.34 -2.63
CA ALA A 34 -0.50 1.95 -3.33
C ALA A 34 -0.91 3.32 -3.90
N ASN A 35 -0.16 4.35 -3.55
CA ASN A 35 -0.51 5.73 -3.88
C ASN A 35 -0.71 5.90 -5.39
N HIS A 36 -1.78 6.56 -5.84
CA HIS A 36 -2.09 6.80 -7.26
C HIS A 36 -1.98 5.56 -8.19
N LEU A 37 -2.27 4.35 -7.68
CA LEU A 37 -2.37 3.14 -8.51
C LEU A 37 -3.85 2.87 -8.84
N PHE A 38 -4.21 2.93 -10.12
CA PHE A 38 -5.61 2.86 -10.55
C PHE A 38 -5.99 1.48 -11.06
N GLN A 39 -7.06 0.91 -10.48
CA GLN A 39 -7.63 -0.36 -10.91
C GLN A 39 -8.50 -0.17 -12.16
N GLN A 40 -8.27 -0.98 -13.18
CA GLN A 40 -9.15 -1.06 -14.35
C GLN A 40 -10.48 -1.74 -13.99
N ARG A 41 -11.57 -1.36 -14.68
CA ARG A 41 -12.90 -1.97 -14.48
C ARG A 41 -12.89 -3.49 -14.66
N ASN A 42 -12.09 -3.99 -15.61
CA ASN A 42 -11.94 -5.42 -15.85
C ASN A 42 -10.80 -6.01 -15.00
N LYS A 43 -11.16 -6.68 -13.90
CA LYS A 43 -10.21 -7.34 -12.97
C LYS A 43 -9.38 -8.47 -13.61
N LYS A 44 -9.74 -8.95 -14.80
CA LYS A 44 -8.95 -9.95 -15.55
C LYS A 44 -7.75 -9.34 -16.27
N VAL A 45 -7.68 -8.01 -16.39
CA VAL A 45 -6.54 -7.32 -16.98
C VAL A 45 -5.41 -7.22 -15.94
N GLY A 46 -4.17 -7.45 -16.36
CA GLY A 46 -3.01 -7.31 -15.47
C GLY A 46 -3.12 -8.14 -14.19
N LEU A 47 -2.67 -7.57 -13.08
CA LEU A 47 -2.78 -8.17 -11.75
C LEU A 47 -4.00 -7.57 -11.04
N LEU A 48 -5.11 -8.30 -10.95
CA LEU A 48 -6.38 -7.84 -10.35
C LEU A 48 -6.93 -6.53 -10.96
N GLY A 49 -6.75 -6.30 -12.25
CA GLY A 49 -7.14 -5.05 -12.90
C GLY A 49 -6.06 -3.97 -12.84
N PHE A 50 -4.91 -4.18 -12.19
CA PHE A 50 -3.80 -3.23 -12.22
C PHE A 50 -2.84 -3.55 -13.36
N LEU A 51 -2.54 -2.56 -14.20
CA LEU A 51 -1.65 -2.75 -15.34
C LEU A 51 -0.21 -2.99 -14.87
N PRO A 52 0.50 -4.01 -15.39
CA PRO A 52 1.89 -4.29 -15.02
C PRO A 52 2.81 -3.07 -15.18
N LYS A 53 2.61 -2.27 -16.24
CA LYS A 53 3.37 -1.04 -16.49
C LYS A 53 3.14 0.02 -15.40
N ASP A 54 1.94 0.09 -14.82
CA ASP A 54 1.61 1.06 -13.77
C ASP A 54 2.16 0.61 -12.43
N ILE A 55 2.10 -0.69 -12.15
CA ILE A 55 2.76 -1.32 -11.01
C ILE A 55 4.26 -1.05 -11.06
N GLN A 56 4.91 -1.24 -12.22
CA GLN A 56 6.35 -0.98 -12.37
C GLN A 56 6.70 0.48 -12.08
N ARG A 57 5.98 1.44 -12.68
CA ARG A 57 6.19 2.87 -12.37
C ARG A 57 6.01 3.17 -10.89
N LYS A 58 5.07 2.49 -10.23
CA LYS A 58 4.85 2.63 -8.79
C LYS A 58 5.99 2.04 -7.96
N ILE A 59 6.56 0.92 -8.37
CA ILE A 59 7.76 0.34 -7.74
C ILE A 59 8.94 1.32 -7.84
N ASP A 60 9.16 1.89 -9.02
CA ASP A 60 10.27 2.83 -9.27
C ASP A 60 10.13 4.10 -8.43
N TRP A 61 8.91 4.64 -8.33
CA TRP A 61 8.59 5.75 -7.43
C TRP A 61 8.77 5.38 -5.95
N ALA A 62 8.27 4.22 -5.53
CA ALA A 62 8.35 3.76 -4.14
C ALA A 62 9.80 3.52 -3.70
N ALA A 63 10.70 3.16 -4.62
CA ALA A 63 12.13 3.01 -4.33
C ALA A 63 12.79 4.31 -3.82
N GLN A 64 12.21 5.48 -4.13
CA GLN A 64 12.67 6.78 -3.64
C GLN A 64 12.02 7.20 -2.31
N LYS A 65 11.02 6.44 -1.84
CA LYS A 65 10.27 6.72 -0.61
C LYS A 65 10.74 5.80 0.51
N ARG A 66 11.13 6.42 1.63
CA ARG A 66 11.54 5.71 2.86
C ARG A 66 10.32 5.47 3.74
N CYS A 67 10.23 4.28 4.32
CA CYS A 67 9.20 3.96 5.29
C CYS A 67 9.47 4.72 6.60
N CYS A 68 8.50 5.51 7.07
CA CYS A 68 8.61 6.24 8.33
C CYS A 68 8.67 5.32 9.58
N VAL A 69 8.35 4.03 9.43
CA VAL A 69 8.33 3.05 10.53
C VAL A 69 9.63 2.24 10.58
N CYS A 70 10.01 1.60 9.48
CA CYS A 70 11.19 0.71 9.44
C CYS A 70 12.44 1.36 8.83
N GLY A 71 12.36 2.57 8.29
CA GLY A 71 13.49 3.28 7.67
C GLY A 71 13.89 2.82 6.26
N GLU A 72 13.51 1.62 5.86
CA GLU A 72 13.83 1.05 4.54
C GLU A 72 13.09 1.74 3.38
N SER A 73 13.73 1.77 2.21
CA SER A 73 13.13 2.27 0.96
C SER A 73 12.12 1.27 0.37
N GLY A 74 11.21 1.76 -0.49
CA GLY A 74 10.20 0.93 -1.15
C GLY A 74 8.78 1.13 -0.63
N ALA A 75 8.55 2.18 0.17
CA ALA A 75 7.25 2.46 0.76
C ALA A 75 6.25 2.97 -0.28
N ALA A 76 5.30 2.12 -0.67
CA ALA A 76 4.35 2.42 -1.75
C ALA A 76 3.07 3.16 -1.30
N ILE A 77 2.83 3.28 0.00
CA ILE A 77 1.62 3.87 0.59
C ILE A 77 2.00 5.21 1.22
N THR A 78 1.21 6.25 0.98
CA THR A 78 1.35 7.57 1.60
C THR A 78 0.22 7.82 2.57
N CYS A 79 0.45 8.73 3.51
CA CYS A 79 -0.62 9.32 4.30
C CYS A 79 -1.70 9.92 3.39
N CYS A 80 -2.96 9.83 3.80
CA CYS A 80 -4.10 10.42 3.10
C CYS A 80 -4.30 11.90 3.44
N GLU A 81 -3.67 12.39 4.49
CA GLU A 81 -3.74 13.81 4.87
C GLU A 81 -3.11 14.69 3.80
N GLU A 82 -3.74 15.84 3.54
CA GLU A 82 -3.21 16.83 2.61
C GLU A 82 -1.85 17.35 3.13
N ASP A 83 -0.91 17.62 2.22
CA ASP A 83 0.45 18.08 2.54
C ASP A 83 1.30 17.10 3.40
N CYS A 84 0.88 15.84 3.57
CA CYS A 84 1.67 14.82 4.25
C CYS A 84 2.36 13.85 3.27
N ASP A 85 3.69 13.97 3.15
CA ASP A 85 4.52 13.11 2.30
C ASP A 85 4.98 11.80 2.98
N GLN A 86 4.57 11.54 4.23
CA GLN A 86 5.00 10.34 4.94
C GLN A 86 4.53 9.08 4.22
N SER A 87 5.48 8.18 3.97
CA SER A 87 5.24 6.92 3.28
C SER A 87 5.55 5.73 4.19
N PHE A 88 4.82 4.64 4.03
CA PHE A 88 5.06 3.40 4.78
C PHE A 88 4.70 2.15 3.98
N HIS A 89 5.20 1.00 4.44
CA HIS A 89 4.72 -0.29 3.96
C HIS A 89 3.41 -0.65 4.69
N LEU A 90 2.48 -1.31 4.00
CA LEU A 90 1.25 -1.79 4.64
C LEU A 90 1.50 -2.65 5.89
N PRO A 91 2.40 -3.66 5.90
CA PRO A 91 2.66 -4.43 7.10
C PRO A 91 3.27 -3.60 8.23
N CYS A 92 3.98 -2.51 7.91
CA CYS A 92 4.55 -1.61 8.90
C CYS A 92 3.48 -0.68 9.52
N ALA A 93 2.32 -0.51 8.89
CA ALA A 93 1.28 0.38 9.38
C ALA A 93 0.83 0.01 10.80
N LYS A 94 0.61 -1.29 11.06
CA LYS A 94 0.23 -1.81 12.38
C LYS A 94 1.32 -1.58 13.44
N GLU A 95 2.57 -1.86 13.10
CA GLU A 95 3.74 -1.70 13.99
C GLU A 95 4.00 -0.22 14.31
N GLY A 96 3.78 0.67 13.33
CA GLY A 96 4.03 2.11 13.45
C GLY A 96 2.88 2.92 14.06
N GLY A 97 1.74 2.30 14.39
CA GLY A 97 0.56 3.01 14.87
C GLY A 97 -0.16 3.83 13.79
N CYS A 98 0.08 3.54 12.50
CA CYS A 98 -0.71 4.10 11.42
C CYS A 98 -2.14 3.55 11.46
N ILE A 99 -3.10 4.31 10.93
CA ILE A 99 -4.48 3.86 10.77
C ILE A 99 -4.75 3.51 9.31
N THR A 100 -5.23 2.30 9.04
CA THR A 100 -5.57 1.84 7.69
C THR A 100 -7.07 1.52 7.63
N GLN A 101 -7.78 2.20 6.75
CA GLN A 101 -9.21 2.01 6.51
C GLN A 101 -9.42 1.11 5.28
N TYR A 102 -9.82 -0.14 5.53
CA TYR A 102 -10.07 -1.17 4.51
C TYR A 102 -11.43 -1.03 3.80
N ILE A 103 -12.04 0.15 3.89
CA ILE A 103 -13.32 0.47 3.28
C ILE A 103 -13.06 1.47 2.16
N PRO A 104 -13.60 1.26 0.94
CA PRO A 104 -13.49 2.22 -0.15
C PRO A 104 -14.06 3.60 0.23
N PRO A 105 -13.40 4.72 -0.14
CA PRO A 105 -12.09 4.78 -0.79
C PRO A 105 -10.99 4.38 0.21
N TYR A 106 -10.15 3.40 -0.16
CA TYR A 106 -9.09 2.88 0.71
C TYR A 106 -8.15 4.01 1.14
N ARG A 107 -8.00 4.22 2.45
CA ARG A 107 -7.18 5.30 3.03
C ARG A 107 -6.23 4.76 4.10
N SER A 108 -5.06 5.37 4.20
CA SER A 108 -4.15 5.11 5.32
C SER A 108 -3.58 6.43 5.83
N PHE A 109 -3.38 6.52 7.13
CA PHE A 109 -2.95 7.72 7.83
C PHE A 109 -1.70 7.41 8.63
N CYS A 110 -0.73 8.31 8.59
CA CYS A 110 0.47 8.19 9.39
C CYS A 110 0.16 8.37 10.89
N PRO A 111 1.13 8.12 11.78
CA PRO A 111 0.92 8.22 13.22
C PRO A 111 0.55 9.63 13.70
N GLU A 112 0.94 10.67 12.95
CA GLU A 112 0.67 12.08 13.28
C GLU A 112 -0.72 12.55 12.82
N HIS A 113 -1.26 11.94 11.76
CA HIS A 113 -2.54 12.34 11.15
C HIS A 113 -3.62 11.27 11.33
N ARG A 114 -3.57 10.54 12.45
CA ARG A 114 -4.59 9.53 12.74
C ARG A 114 -5.94 10.25 12.89
N PRO A 115 -7.00 9.79 12.22
CA PRO A 115 -8.31 10.38 12.40
C PRO A 115 -8.77 10.16 13.85
N GLU A 116 -9.14 11.24 14.52
CA GLU A 116 -9.76 11.17 15.84
C GLU A 116 -11.21 10.71 15.66
N GLN A 117 -11.58 9.60 16.30
CA GLN A 117 -12.99 9.28 16.46
C GLN A 117 -13.54 10.17 17.57
N ALA A 118 -14.38 11.15 17.20
CA ALA A 118 -15.26 11.78 18.16
C ALA A 118 -16.18 10.70 18.74
N VAL A 119 -16.00 10.39 20.02
CA VAL A 119 -16.95 9.56 20.77
C VAL A 119 -18.11 10.48 21.11
N GLU A 120 -19.25 10.28 20.46
CA GLU A 120 -20.54 10.79 20.93
C GLU A 120 -21.07 9.94 22.09
#